data_AF-A0AAV2E028-F1
#
_entry.id   AF-A0AAV2E028-F1
#
_cell.length_a   1.000
_cell.length_b   1.000
_cell.length_c   1.000
_cell.angle_alpha   90.00
_cell.angle_beta   90.00
_cell.angle_gamma   90.00
#
_symmetry.space_group_name_H-M   'P 1'
#
loop_
_entity.id
_entity.type
_entity.pdbx_description
1 polymer ?
#
loop_
_entity_poly.entity_id
_entity_poly.type
_entity_poly.pdbx_seq_one_letter_code
_entity_poly.pdbx_strand_id
1 'polypeptide(L)'
;MRRPPEARLPPHPLVSDLYSLRAGSWKSIHFGTLNYEMIPYQENKLAFASGRLHGIVQTYGKSGNLVLVFELRTETFGEIMLPKSSTKIRASER
;
A
#
# COMPACT_ATOMS: atom_id res chain seq x y z
N MET A 1 27.06 -8.68 -18.64
CA MET A 1 26.81 -8.81 -17.19
C MET A 1 25.37 -9.24 -16.98
N ARG A 2 25.11 -10.33 -16.26
CA ARG A 2 23.75 -10.77 -15.89
C ARG A 2 23.33 -10.00 -14.64
N ARG A 3 22.11 -9.44 -14.58
CA ARG A 3 21.56 -8.84 -13.35
C ARG A 3 21.55 -9.91 -12.24
N PRO A 4 21.83 -9.55 -10.98
CA PRO A 4 21.64 -10.48 -9.88
C PRO A 4 20.16 -10.90 -9.81
N PRO A 5 19.84 -12.11 -9.35
CA PRO A 5 18.45 -12.47 -9.08
C PRO A 5 17.89 -11.45 -8.07
N GLU A 6 16.74 -10.89 -8.40
CA GLU A 6 16.03 -9.91 -7.56
C GLU A 6 15.95 -10.45 -6.13
N ALA A 7 16.76 -9.88 -5.23
CA ALA A 7 16.83 -10.32 -3.86
C ALA A 7 15.49 -10.01 -3.20
N ARG A 8 14.62 -11.04 -3.04
CA ARG A 8 13.35 -10.92 -2.31
C ARG A 8 13.63 -10.22 -0.98
N LEU A 9 13.17 -8.99 -0.84
CA LEU A 9 13.24 -8.31 0.45
C LEU A 9 12.44 -9.15 1.46
N PRO A 10 12.94 -9.29 2.69
CA PRO A 10 12.20 -9.98 3.72
C PRO A 10 10.85 -9.28 3.88
N PRO A 11 9.76 -10.03 4.08
CA PRO A 11 8.44 -9.44 4.20
C PRO A 11 8.46 -8.48 5.39
N HIS A 12 8.17 -7.20 5.13
CA HIS A 12 8.21 -6.16 6.14
C HIS A 12 6.85 -6.06 6.81
N PRO A 13 6.79 -6.09 8.16
CA PRO A 13 5.54 -5.83 8.86
C PRO A 13 5.11 -4.41 8.54
N LEU A 14 3.93 -4.27 7.97
CA LEU A 14 3.31 -2.96 7.82
C LEU A 14 2.65 -2.61 9.14
N VAL A 15 3.09 -1.52 9.74
CA VAL A 15 2.52 -0.97 10.96
C VAL A 15 2.20 0.48 10.68
N SER A 16 1.03 0.93 11.10
CA SER A 16 0.69 2.35 11.13
C SER A 16 0.03 2.71 12.45
N ASP A 17 0.30 3.93 12.89
CA ASP A 17 -0.31 4.47 14.09
C ASP A 17 -1.55 5.29 13.72
N LEU A 18 -2.67 4.94 14.35
CA LEU A 18 -3.94 5.64 14.24
C LEU A 18 -4.18 6.47 15.51
N TYR A 19 -4.39 7.78 15.35
CA TYR A 19 -4.84 8.63 16.45
C TYR A 19 -6.37 8.62 16.53
N SER A 20 -6.92 8.22 17.68
CA SER A 20 -8.34 8.26 17.95
C SER A 20 -8.71 9.57 18.64
N LEU A 21 -9.45 10.45 17.95
CA LEU A 21 -9.97 11.68 18.55
C LEU A 21 -10.91 11.40 19.73
N ARG A 22 -11.69 10.32 19.66
CA ARG A 22 -12.61 9.93 20.73
C ARG A 22 -11.87 9.49 22.00
N ALA A 23 -10.77 8.75 21.83
CA ALA A 23 -10.00 8.23 22.96
C ALA A 23 -8.87 9.18 23.40
N GLY A 24 -8.52 10.17 22.59
CA GLY A 24 -7.38 11.06 22.81
C GLY A 24 -6.03 10.34 22.76
N SER A 25 -5.94 9.16 22.12
CA SER A 25 -4.77 8.28 22.18
C SER A 25 -4.38 7.70 20.82
N TRP A 26 -3.11 7.35 20.70
CA TRP A 26 -2.56 6.59 19.57
C TRP A 26 -2.77 5.08 19.77
N LYS A 27 -3.09 4.37 18.69
CA LYS A 27 -3.13 2.91 18.62
C LYS A 27 -2.32 2.46 17.42
N SER A 28 -1.39 1.54 17.63
CA SER A 28 -0.72 0.87 16.51
C SER A 28 -1.62 -0.19 15.91
N ILE A 29 -1.74 -0.15 14.58
CA ILE A 29 -2.46 -1.15 13.79
C ILE A 29 -1.41 -1.99 13.07
N HIS A 30 -1.44 -3.29 13.35
CA HIS A 30 -0.57 -4.26 12.71
C HIS A 30 -1.26 -4.80 11.47
N PHE A 31 -0.69 -4.52 10.31
CA PHE A 31 -1.25 -4.88 9.02
C PHE A 31 -0.73 -6.23 8.50
N GLY A 32 0.00 -6.96 9.33
CA GLY A 32 0.65 -8.21 8.97
C GLY A 32 1.84 -7.99 8.04
N THR A 33 2.28 -9.08 7.41
CA THR A 33 3.37 -9.08 6.44
C THR A 33 2.78 -9.04 5.04
N LEU A 34 2.92 -7.91 4.35
CA LEU A 34 2.59 -7.84 2.93
C LEU A 34 3.85 -8.06 2.09
N ASN A 35 3.69 -8.71 0.94
CA ASN A 35 4.74 -8.86 -0.07
C ASN A 35 4.76 -7.64 -1.02
N TYR A 36 4.41 -6.46 -0.50
CA TYR A 36 4.26 -5.23 -1.27
C TYR A 36 5.25 -4.19 -0.78
N GLU A 37 5.81 -3.43 -1.72
CA GLU A 37 6.50 -2.20 -1.40
C GLU A 37 5.45 -1.10 -1.50
N MET A 38 5.19 -0.41 -0.39
CA MET A 38 4.51 0.87 -0.52
C MET A 38 5.43 1.79 -1.30
N ILE A 39 4.90 2.42 -2.35
CA ILE A 39 5.65 3.42 -3.12
C ILE A 39 6.21 4.44 -2.12
N PRO A 40 7.46 4.92 -2.26
CA PRO A 40 8.07 5.81 -1.28
C PRO A 40 7.13 6.93 -0.83
N TYR A 41 7.14 7.19 0.49
CA TYR A 41 6.22 8.05 1.26
C TYR A 41 5.84 9.41 0.63
N GLN A 42 6.60 9.92 -0.34
CA GLN A 42 6.36 11.20 -0.98
C GLN A 42 5.28 11.14 -2.09
N GLU A 43 4.88 9.95 -2.56
CA GLU A 43 3.88 9.80 -3.64
C GLU A 43 2.66 8.94 -3.29
N ASN A 44 2.55 8.48 -2.03
CA ASN A 44 1.41 7.67 -1.60
C ASN A 44 0.11 8.49 -1.56
N LYS A 45 -0.63 8.46 -2.65
CA LYS A 45 -1.98 9.01 -2.73
C LYS A 45 -2.95 8.06 -2.04
N LEU A 46 -3.25 8.36 -0.78
CA LEU A 46 -4.30 7.69 -0.02
C LEU A 46 -5.63 8.44 -0.19
N ALA A 47 -6.70 7.70 -0.44
CA ALA A 47 -8.05 8.24 -0.52
C ALA A 47 -8.96 7.52 0.47
N PHE A 48 -9.75 8.28 1.23
CA PHE A 48 -10.78 7.70 2.08
C PHE A 48 -12.13 7.77 1.37
N ALA A 49 -12.73 6.60 1.09
CA ALA A 49 -14.00 6.50 0.38
C ALA A 49 -14.78 5.28 0.86
N SER A 50 -16.09 5.48 1.07
CA SER A 50 -17.02 4.42 1.49
C SER A 50 -16.60 3.67 2.76
N GLY A 51 -16.05 4.39 3.74
CA GLY A 51 -15.59 3.82 5.02
C GLY A 51 -14.21 3.16 4.96
N ARG A 52 -13.55 3.17 3.81
CA ARG A 52 -12.29 2.46 3.58
C ARG A 52 -11.18 3.41 3.13
N LEU A 53 -9.96 3.11 3.55
CA LEU A 53 -8.76 3.78 3.08
C LEU A 53 -8.22 3.01 1.86
N HIS A 54 -8.02 3.70 0.75
CA HIS A 54 -7.53 3.15 -0.51
C HIS A 54 -6.15 3.74 -0.79
N GLY A 55 -5.18 2.89 -1.12
CA GLY A 55 -3.82 3.31 -1.47
C GLY A 55 -3.30 2.53 -2.67
N ILE A 56 -2.57 3.20 -3.56
CA ILE A 56 -1.88 2.51 -4.66
C ILE A 56 -0.55 1.98 -4.13
N VAL A 57 -0.31 0.68 -4.28
CA VAL A 57 0.95 0.03 -3.90
C VAL A 57 1.56 -0.70 -5.09
N GLN A 58 2.89 -0.85 -5.06
CA GLN A 58 3.63 -1.58 -6.07
C GLN A 58 3.97 -2.98 -5.57
N THR A 59 3.68 -3.99 -6.39
CA THR A 59 4.03 -5.36 -6.04
C THR A 59 5.52 -5.62 -6.23
N TYR A 60 6.20 -6.15 -5.21
CA TYR A 60 7.61 -6.51 -5.34
C TYR A 60 7.79 -7.64 -6.37
N GLY A 61 8.77 -7.50 -7.28
CA GLY A 61 9.08 -8.51 -8.31
C GLY A 61 7.98 -8.72 -9.37
N LYS A 62 6.95 -7.86 -9.38
CA LYS A 62 5.88 -7.88 -10.39
C LYS A 62 5.68 -6.46 -10.91
N SER A 63 5.61 -6.30 -12.23
CA SER A 63 5.40 -5.02 -12.91
C SER A 63 3.94 -4.53 -12.83
N GLY A 64 3.34 -4.58 -11.64
CA GLY A 64 1.94 -4.25 -11.40
C GLY A 64 1.75 -3.28 -10.23
N ASN A 65 0.89 -2.30 -10.45
CA ASN A 65 0.31 -1.50 -9.37
C ASN A 65 -1.05 -2.11 -9.00
N LEU A 66 -1.38 -2.16 -7.72
CA LEU A 66 -2.70 -2.55 -7.22
C LEU A 66 -3.21 -1.51 -6.23
N VAL A 67 -4.52 -1.55 -5.95
CA VAL A 67 -5.11 -0.76 -4.88
C VAL A 67 -5.21 -1.65 -3.64
N LEU A 68 -4.52 -1.25 -2.58
CA LEU A 68 -4.69 -1.79 -1.25
C LEU A 68 -5.85 -1.06 -0.57
N VAL A 69 -6.80 -1.82 -0.05
CA VAL A 69 -7.98 -1.28 0.62
C VAL A 69 -7.94 -1.71 2.08
N PHE A 70 -8.05 -0.76 2.99
CA PHE A 70 -8.10 -1.00 4.43
C PHE A 70 -9.46 -0.57 5.00
N GLU A 71 -10.15 -1.53 5.62
CA GLU A 71 -11.40 -1.30 6.33
C GLU A 71 -11.10 -1.05 7.81
N LEU A 72 -11.27 0.19 8.27
CA LEU A 72 -10.91 0.57 9.65
C LEU A 72 -11.76 -0.15 10.69
N ARG A 73 -13.04 -0.46 10.39
CA ARG A 73 -13.95 -1.06 11.37
C ARG A 73 -13.56 -2.48 11.74
N THR A 74 -13.13 -3.26 10.75
CA THR A 74 -12.77 -4.67 10.91
C THR A 74 -11.26 -4.88 10.95
N GLU A 75 -10.47 -3.83 10.70
CA GLU A 75 -9.02 -3.88 10.63
C GLU A 75 -8.53 -4.92 9.59
N THR A 76 -9.23 -5.00 8.45
CA THR A 76 -8.96 -5.99 7.39
C THR A 76 -8.51 -5.34 6.08
N PHE A 77 -7.71 -6.07 5.32
CA PHE A 77 -7.26 -5.69 3.98
C PHE A 77 -8.02 -6.37 2.87
N GLY A 78 -8.15 -5.65 1.76
CA GLY A 78 -8.52 -6.19 0.46
C GLY A 78 -7.58 -5.67 -0.62
N GLU A 79 -7.50 -6.40 -1.71
CA GLU A 79 -6.72 -6.04 -2.88
C GLU A 79 -7.64 -5.86 -4.07
N ILE A 80 -7.42 -4.80 -4.84
CA ILE A 80 -8.12 -4.56 -6.09
C ILE A 80 -7.08 -4.40 -7.18
N MET A 81 -7.15 -5.30 -8.17
CA MET A 81 -6.34 -5.19 -9.37
C MET A 81 -6.74 -3.94 -10.16
N LEU A 82 -5.76 -3.11 -10.51
CA LEU A 82 -6.03 -1.98 -11.38
C LEU A 82 -6.47 -2.48 -12.78
N PRO A 83 -7.44 -1.80 -13.43
CA PRO A 83 -7.75 -2.05 -14.82
C PRO A 83 -6.51 -1.87 -15.69
N LYS A 84 -6.37 -2.69 -16.75
CA LYS A 84 -5.25 -2.60 -17.71
C LYS A 84 -5.17 -1.24 -18.42
N SER A 85 -6.25 -0.45 -18.44
CA SER A 85 -6.29 0.91 -18.98
C SER A 85 -5.67 1.94 -18.02
N SER A 86 -5.56 1.63 -16.73
CA SER A 86 -5.08 2.53 -15.67
C SER A 86 -3.58 2.37 -15.37
N THR A 87 -2.89 1.41 -15.99
CA THR A 87 -1.45 1.18 -15.83
C THR A 87 -0.56 2.19 -16.58
N LYS A 88 -1.15 3.16 -17.29
CA LYS A 88 -0.44 4.26 -17.95
C LYS A 88 -0.53 5.56 -17.13
N ILE A 89 -0.18 5.55 -15.86
CA ILE A 89 0.22 6.81 -15.22
C ILE A 89 1.68 7.00 -15.65
N ARG A 90 1.90 7.73 -16.74
CA ARG A 90 3.23 8.24 -17.08
C ARG A 90 3.75 8.97 -15.84
N ALA A 91 4.94 8.62 -15.38
CA ALA A 91 5.76 9.56 -14.64
C ALA A 91 5.90 10.79 -15.53
N SER A 92 5.14 11.84 -15.24
CA SER A 92 5.33 13.13 -15.90
C SER A 92 6.70 13.64 -15.49
N GLU A 93 7.52 13.87 -16.51
CA GLU A 93 8.86 14.42 -16.46
C GLU A 93 8.89 15.76 -15.70
N ARG A 94 9.96 15.91 -14.91
CA ARG A 94 10.67 17.14 -14.45
C ARG A 94 9.89 18.45 -14.32
#